data_AF-A0A820BJP8-F1
#
_entry.id   AF-A0A820BJP8-F1
#
_cell.length_a   1.000
_cell.length_b   1.000
_cell.length_c   1.000
_cell.angle_alpha   90.00
_cell.angle_beta   90.00
_cell.angle_gamma   90.00
#
_symmetry.space_group_name_H-M   'P 1'
#
loop_
_entity.id
_entity.type
_entity.pdbx_description
1 polymer ?
#
loop_
_entity_poly.entity_id
_entity_poly.type
_entity_poly.pdbx_seq_one_letter_code
_entity_poly.pdbx_strand_id
1 'polypeptide(L)'
;MTKNSTIHIDASDKVDLLYLKSWILPVNLLFMPVNRMSAELIIPALQNCHVLCNSKYGGQKTNINVESCRCESEIIHIDKEKCNCARDSRWVGIVNNRSICLCSLTKLPPRCLPDSVCKKNVRMNEGLCIPQDHRVSFTSFTCICQDGFSGPTCEHKNGQINISFSDVSIPQALLVYFITVQSFDALSENPMPIRTTMFKKIKFDEDIVMFFMALPFHLVFGQIKSKFHLTVVQHNYTPSAMISAEIVQSQHCPHIRDLFNTSMID
;
A
#
# COMPACT_ATOMS: atom_id res chain seq x y z
N MET A 1 6.69 -45.24 -8.10
CA MET A 1 5.56 -44.40 -7.65
C MET A 1 6.02 -42.94 -7.62
N THR A 2 5.61 -42.12 -8.58
CA THR A 2 5.92 -40.68 -8.63
C THR A 2 4.94 -39.93 -7.73
N LYS A 3 5.42 -39.34 -6.62
CA LYS A 3 4.61 -38.46 -5.78
C LYS A 3 4.38 -37.14 -6.52
N ASN A 4 3.18 -36.93 -7.05
CA ASN A 4 2.77 -35.63 -7.57
C ASN A 4 2.62 -34.68 -6.38
N SER A 5 3.60 -33.79 -6.20
CA SER A 5 3.57 -32.80 -5.13
C SER A 5 2.99 -31.50 -5.69
N THR A 6 2.19 -30.80 -4.89
CA THR A 6 1.59 -29.52 -5.27
C THR A 6 1.82 -28.53 -4.14
N ILE A 7 2.03 -27.26 -4.48
CA ILE A 7 2.09 -26.15 -3.52
C ILE A 7 0.72 -25.48 -3.54
N HIS A 8 0.07 -25.40 -2.38
CA HIS A 8 -1.17 -24.65 -2.21
C HIS A 8 -0.86 -23.33 -1.50
N ILE A 9 -1.29 -22.22 -2.11
CA ILE A 9 -1.08 -20.86 -1.60
C ILE A 9 -2.45 -20.24 -1.37
N ASP A 10 -2.70 -19.78 -0.15
CA ASP A 10 -3.89 -19.02 0.21
C ASP A 10 -3.51 -17.55 0.45
N ALA A 11 -4.22 -16.62 -0.19
CA ALA A 11 -4.12 -15.20 0.07
C ALA A 11 -5.35 -14.71 0.86
N SER A 12 -5.06 -13.90 1.88
CA SER A 12 -6.05 -13.24 2.70
C SER A 12 -5.62 -11.82 3.00
N ASP A 13 -6.59 -10.93 3.16
CA ASP A 13 -6.35 -9.59 3.69
C ASP A 13 -5.88 -9.67 5.15
N LYS A 14 -4.95 -8.80 5.55
CA LYS A 14 -4.37 -8.81 6.90
C LYS A 14 -5.02 -7.81 7.86
N VAL A 15 -5.89 -6.94 7.38
CA VAL A 15 -6.66 -6.00 8.19
C VAL A 15 -7.90 -6.72 8.72
N ASP A 16 -8.72 -7.23 7.80
CA ASP A 16 -10.02 -7.84 8.08
C ASP A 16 -9.98 -9.37 8.13
N LEU A 17 -8.82 -9.98 7.82
CA LEU A 17 -8.63 -11.44 7.78
C LEU A 17 -9.55 -12.15 6.78
N LEU A 18 -10.07 -11.39 5.81
CA LEU A 18 -10.92 -11.87 4.74
C LEU A 18 -10.11 -12.69 3.75
N TYR A 19 -10.67 -13.83 3.35
CA TYR A 19 -10.03 -14.69 2.36
C TYR A 19 -10.25 -14.08 0.98
N LEU A 20 -9.19 -14.04 0.17
CA LEU A 20 -9.25 -13.46 -1.16
C LEU A 20 -9.30 -14.56 -2.22
N LYS A 21 -8.27 -15.39 -2.29
CA LYS A 21 -8.09 -16.40 -3.36
C LYS A 21 -7.03 -17.43 -2.99
N SER A 22 -7.06 -18.58 -3.64
CA SER A 22 -6.01 -19.59 -3.58
C SER A 22 -5.44 -19.92 -4.95
N TRP A 23 -4.25 -20.51 -4.96
CA TRP A 23 -3.59 -21.07 -6.13
C TRP A 23 -2.99 -22.43 -5.81
N ILE A 24 -3.10 -23.36 -6.75
CA ILE A 24 -2.47 -24.67 -6.67
C ILE A 24 -1.40 -24.74 -7.76
N LEU A 25 -0.14 -24.83 -7.34
CA LEU A 25 1.00 -24.90 -8.25
C LEU A 25 1.53 -26.33 -8.30
N PRO A 26 1.55 -27.00 -9.46
CA PRO A 26 2.12 -28.34 -9.57
C PRO A 26 3.64 -28.29 -9.47
N VAL A 27 4.22 -29.18 -8.64
CA VAL A 27 5.67 -29.36 -8.53
C VAL A 27 6.07 -30.52 -9.44
N ASN A 28 6.43 -30.20 -10.67
CA ASN A 28 6.76 -31.18 -11.71
C ASN A 28 8.20 -31.69 -11.63
N LEU A 29 8.80 -31.74 -10.43
CA LEU A 29 10.21 -32.10 -10.25
C LEU A 29 10.34 -33.49 -9.66
N LEU A 30 10.94 -34.40 -10.44
CA LEU A 30 11.04 -35.81 -10.10
C LEU A 30 12.20 -36.13 -9.14
N PHE A 31 13.26 -35.31 -9.08
CA PHE A 31 14.44 -35.53 -8.24
C PHE A 31 15.12 -34.17 -7.92
N MET A 32 15.57 -33.94 -6.68
CA MET A 32 16.18 -32.67 -6.22
C MET A 32 17.67 -32.84 -5.89
N PRO A 33 18.48 -31.77 -6.02
CA PRO A 33 18.61 -30.81 -4.92
C PRO A 33 18.30 -29.36 -5.34
N VAL A 34 17.38 -28.74 -4.60
CA VAL A 34 17.11 -27.28 -4.51
C VAL A 34 16.93 -26.53 -5.84
N ASN A 35 15.86 -26.85 -6.59
CA ASN A 35 15.39 -25.98 -7.66
C ASN A 35 14.56 -24.82 -7.12
N ARG A 36 14.84 -23.60 -7.60
CA ARG A 36 14.00 -22.43 -7.36
C ARG A 36 12.81 -22.47 -8.32
N MET A 37 11.60 -22.26 -7.79
CA MET A 37 10.39 -22.09 -8.57
C MET A 37 9.93 -20.64 -8.43
N SER A 38 9.54 -20.03 -9.54
CA SER A 38 8.84 -18.75 -9.56
C SER A 38 7.47 -18.95 -10.21
N ALA A 39 6.47 -18.26 -9.67
CA ALA A 39 5.13 -18.22 -10.22
C ALA A 39 4.58 -16.81 -10.02
N GLU A 40 3.93 -16.28 -11.05
CA GLU A 40 3.19 -15.03 -10.96
C GLU A 40 1.79 -15.30 -10.42
N LEU A 41 1.42 -14.64 -9.33
CA LEU A 41 0.11 -14.79 -8.68
C LEU A 41 -0.70 -13.51 -8.91
N ILE A 42 -1.80 -13.62 -9.65
CA ILE A 42 -2.68 -12.49 -9.96
C ILE A 42 -3.80 -12.42 -8.92
N ILE A 43 -3.80 -11.34 -8.12
CA ILE A 43 -4.85 -11.03 -7.14
C ILE A 43 -5.86 -10.08 -7.80
N PRO A 44 -7.13 -10.48 -7.97
CA PRO A 44 -8.15 -9.63 -8.58
C PRO A 44 -8.53 -8.46 -7.67
N ALA A 45 -8.79 -7.28 -8.25
CA ALA A 45 -9.07 -6.05 -7.52
C ALA A 45 -10.41 -6.05 -6.75
N LEU A 46 -11.37 -6.90 -7.16
CA LEU A 46 -12.62 -7.18 -6.47
C LEU A 46 -13.08 -8.58 -6.84
N GLN A 47 -13.19 -9.48 -5.86
CA GLN A 47 -13.93 -10.71 -6.05
C GLN A 47 -14.68 -11.06 -4.76
N ASN A 48 -15.96 -10.71 -4.72
CA ASN A 48 -16.88 -11.28 -3.74
C ASN A 48 -17.09 -12.75 -4.12
N CYS A 49 -16.37 -13.66 -3.48
CA CYS A 49 -16.66 -15.09 -3.53
C CYS A 49 -17.94 -15.40 -2.73
N HIS A 50 -19.12 -15.13 -3.30
CA HIS A 50 -20.39 -15.65 -2.76
C HIS A 50 -20.66 -17.03 -3.34
N VAL A 51 -20.02 -18.06 -2.79
CA VAL A 51 -20.37 -19.44 -3.09
C VAL A 51 -21.35 -19.93 -2.02
N LEU A 52 -22.60 -20.17 -2.39
CA LEU A 52 -23.59 -20.84 -1.54
C LEU A 52 -23.16 -22.30 -1.35
N CYS A 53 -22.55 -22.60 -0.20
CA CYS A 53 -22.09 -23.93 0.13
C CYS A 53 -23.29 -24.80 0.52
N ASN A 54 -23.69 -25.69 -0.39
CA ASN A 54 -24.87 -26.53 -0.17
C ASN A 54 -24.52 -27.70 0.77
N SER A 55 -25.21 -27.80 1.90
CA SER A 55 -24.95 -28.75 2.99
C SER A 55 -25.23 -30.22 2.65
N LYS A 56 -25.73 -30.52 1.44
CA LYS A 56 -26.13 -31.87 1.02
C LYS A 56 -25.02 -32.76 0.48
N TYR A 57 -23.85 -32.22 0.15
CA TYR A 57 -22.82 -32.98 -0.57
C TYR A 57 -21.48 -32.87 0.15
N GLY A 58 -21.30 -33.72 1.16
CA GLY A 58 -19.98 -34.03 1.69
C GLY A 58 -19.07 -34.52 0.56
N GLY A 59 -18.25 -33.62 0.03
CA GLY A 59 -17.02 -33.95 -0.69
C GLY A 59 -17.15 -34.64 -2.05
N GLN A 60 -18.19 -34.38 -2.87
CA GLN A 60 -18.18 -34.86 -4.26
C GLN A 60 -18.23 -33.72 -5.28
N LYS A 61 -17.13 -33.63 -6.04
CA LYS A 61 -16.88 -32.69 -7.13
C LYS A 61 -17.98 -32.81 -8.20
N THR A 62 -18.89 -31.84 -8.23
CA THR A 62 -19.60 -31.48 -9.45
C THR A 62 -19.01 -30.17 -9.95
N ASN A 63 -18.49 -30.22 -11.17
CA ASN A 63 -17.75 -29.17 -11.86
C ASN A 63 -18.42 -27.80 -11.77
N ILE A 64 -17.96 -27.00 -10.80
CA ILE A 64 -17.84 -25.57 -10.98
C ILE A 64 -16.34 -25.35 -11.09
N ASN A 65 -15.89 -24.53 -12.04
CA ASN A 65 -14.48 -24.19 -12.20
C ASN A 65 -14.08 -23.26 -11.02
N VAL A 66 -13.96 -23.83 -9.81
CA VAL A 66 -13.70 -23.12 -8.54
C VAL A 66 -12.22 -23.25 -8.17
N GLU A 67 -11.33 -22.81 -9.04
CA GLU A 67 -9.91 -22.72 -8.69
C GLU A 67 -9.62 -21.55 -7.71
N SER A 68 -10.64 -20.81 -7.23
CA SER A 68 -10.41 -19.52 -6.58
C SER A 68 -11.34 -19.11 -5.43
N CYS A 69 -12.33 -19.92 -5.01
CA CYS A 69 -13.22 -19.55 -3.90
C CYS A 69 -13.32 -20.65 -2.84
N ARG A 70 -12.95 -20.34 -1.60
CA ARG A 70 -13.12 -21.24 -0.45
C ARG A 70 -14.58 -21.19 0.02
N CYS A 71 -15.20 -22.36 0.15
CA CYS A 71 -16.51 -22.49 0.74
C CYS A 71 -16.42 -22.22 2.25
N GLU A 72 -16.97 -21.09 2.71
CA GLU A 72 -17.15 -20.80 4.12
C GLU A 72 -18.49 -21.40 4.53
N SER A 73 -18.52 -22.71 4.78
CA SER A 73 -19.65 -23.29 5.49
C SER A 73 -19.66 -22.67 6.89
N GLU A 74 -20.61 -21.77 7.12
CA GLU A 74 -21.11 -21.53 8.47
C GLU A 74 -21.44 -22.89 9.07
N ILE A 75 -20.82 -23.22 10.20
CA ILE A 75 -21.05 -24.44 10.98
C ILE A 75 -20.38 -25.69 10.38
N ILE A 76 -19.05 -25.71 10.38
CA ILE A 76 -18.37 -26.92 10.86
C ILE A 76 -18.07 -26.63 12.33
N HIS A 77 -18.59 -27.47 13.24
CA HIS A 77 -18.07 -27.58 14.60
C HIS A 77 -16.62 -28.05 14.51
N ILE A 78 -15.74 -27.13 14.12
CA ILE A 78 -14.30 -27.28 14.23
C ILE A 78 -14.07 -27.45 15.73
N ASP A 79 -13.32 -28.48 16.12
CA ASP A 79 -12.79 -28.68 17.48
C ASP A 79 -12.05 -27.39 17.93
N LYS A 80 -12.81 -26.38 18.37
CA LYS A 80 -12.28 -25.15 18.95
C LYS A 80 -11.41 -25.48 20.15
N GLU A 81 -11.65 -26.63 20.78
CA GLU A 81 -10.85 -27.18 21.88
C GLU A 81 -9.37 -27.42 21.52
N LYS A 82 -9.03 -27.63 20.23
CA LYS A 82 -7.64 -27.81 19.79
C LYS A 82 -7.03 -26.54 19.18
N CYS A 83 -7.83 -25.50 18.98
CA CYS A 83 -7.36 -24.23 18.44
C CYS A 83 -6.69 -23.40 19.53
N ASN A 84 -5.42 -23.02 19.33
CA ASN A 84 -4.69 -22.15 20.26
C ASN A 84 -4.42 -20.74 19.68
N CYS A 85 -5.19 -20.35 18.68
CA CYS A 85 -5.16 -19.01 18.10
C CYS A 85 -5.87 -17.99 19.01
N ALA A 86 -5.49 -16.72 18.94
CA ALA A 86 -6.22 -15.65 19.62
C ALA A 86 -7.67 -15.51 19.11
N ARG A 87 -8.58 -15.01 19.95
CA ARG A 87 -10.03 -14.98 19.66
C ARG A 87 -10.42 -14.21 18.39
N ASP A 88 -9.69 -13.15 18.10
CA ASP A 88 -9.88 -12.25 16.95
C ASP A 88 -8.93 -12.57 15.78
N SER A 89 -8.39 -13.79 15.76
CA SER A 89 -7.60 -14.30 14.65
C SER A 89 -8.34 -15.42 13.94
N ARG A 90 -7.96 -15.68 12.69
CA ARG A 90 -8.60 -16.70 11.88
C ARG A 90 -7.80 -17.99 11.92
N TRP A 91 -8.43 -19.08 12.35
CA TRP A 91 -7.84 -20.41 12.28
C TRP A 91 -7.93 -20.95 10.86
N VAL A 92 -6.80 -21.40 10.32
CA VAL A 92 -6.70 -21.89 8.93
C VAL A 92 -6.63 -23.42 8.90
N GLY A 93 -5.98 -24.04 9.90
CA GLY A 93 -5.79 -25.48 9.97
C GLY A 93 -4.82 -25.90 11.07
N ILE A 94 -4.39 -27.18 11.04
CA ILE A 94 -3.40 -27.75 11.97
C ILE A 94 -2.34 -28.48 11.17
N VAL A 95 -1.06 -28.25 11.50
CA VAL A 95 0.08 -29.02 10.97
C VAL A 95 0.96 -29.44 12.15
N ASN A 96 1.35 -30.72 12.19
CA ASN A 96 2.17 -31.29 13.27
C ASN A 96 1.61 -31.00 14.67
N ASN A 97 0.29 -31.15 14.84
CA ASN A 97 -0.44 -30.85 16.08
C ASN A 97 -0.33 -29.39 16.57
N ARG A 98 0.05 -28.46 15.68
CA ARG A 98 0.07 -27.01 15.95
C ARG A 98 -0.96 -26.31 15.06
N SER A 99 -1.77 -25.43 15.65
CA SER A 99 -2.68 -24.60 14.87
C SER A 99 -1.92 -23.61 14.00
N ILE A 100 -2.45 -23.37 12.81
CA ILE A 100 -2.03 -22.31 11.90
C ILE A 100 -3.05 -21.20 12.02
N CYS A 101 -2.57 -20.03 12.46
CA CYS A 101 -3.39 -18.86 12.71
C CYS A 101 -3.01 -17.75 11.73
N LEU A 102 -4.01 -17.12 11.11
CA LEU A 102 -3.85 -15.90 10.35
C LEU A 102 -4.04 -14.71 11.29
N CYS A 103 -2.99 -13.89 11.41
CA CYS A 103 -2.92 -12.78 12.35
C CYS A 103 -3.20 -11.45 11.66
N SER A 104 -3.93 -10.58 12.35
CA SER A 104 -4.07 -9.19 11.94
C SER A 104 -2.72 -8.48 12.01
N LEU A 105 -2.59 -7.35 11.29
CA LEU A 105 -1.33 -6.60 11.17
C LEU A 105 -0.68 -6.22 12.51
N THR A 106 -1.45 -6.15 13.59
CA THR A 106 -0.96 -5.72 14.92
C THR A 106 -0.47 -6.87 15.80
N LYS A 107 -0.50 -8.11 15.30
CA LYS A 107 -0.24 -9.32 16.10
C LYS A 107 0.78 -10.23 15.46
N LEU A 108 1.53 -10.92 16.31
CA LEU A 108 2.61 -11.78 15.85
C LEU A 108 2.19 -13.24 15.74
N PRO A 109 2.63 -13.95 14.67
CA PRO A 109 2.54 -15.40 14.61
C PRO A 109 3.39 -16.05 15.73
N PRO A 110 3.14 -17.32 16.07
CA PRO A 110 2.22 -18.25 15.42
C PRO A 110 0.78 -18.22 15.97
N ARG A 111 0.53 -17.61 17.14
CA ARG A 111 -0.78 -17.63 17.82
C ARG A 111 -1.56 -16.32 17.74
N CYS A 112 -1.02 -15.33 17.03
CA CYS A 112 -1.60 -13.99 16.91
C CYS A 112 -1.74 -13.31 18.27
N LEU A 113 -0.66 -13.31 19.04
CA LEU A 113 -0.64 -12.64 20.33
C LEU A 113 -0.21 -11.17 20.15
N PRO A 114 -0.78 -10.23 20.93
CA PRO A 114 -0.36 -8.84 20.90
C PRO A 114 1.07 -8.70 21.44
N ASP A 115 1.90 -7.96 20.72
CA ASP A 115 3.28 -7.73 21.13
C ASP A 115 3.40 -6.60 22.17
N SER A 116 4.41 -6.68 23.04
CA SER A 116 4.63 -5.69 24.09
C SER A 116 5.19 -4.35 23.57
N VAL A 117 5.90 -4.35 22.44
CA VAL A 117 6.48 -3.17 21.81
C VAL A 117 5.37 -2.19 21.41
N CYS A 118 4.31 -2.68 20.78
CA CYS A 118 3.16 -1.86 20.36
C CYS A 118 2.16 -1.52 21.49
N LYS A 119 2.36 -2.06 22.71
CA LYS A 119 1.54 -1.73 23.89
C LYS A 119 2.04 -0.52 24.65
N LYS A 120 3.34 -0.23 24.59
CA LYS A 120 3.87 1.06 25.05
C LYS A 120 3.28 2.12 24.12
N ASN A 121 2.95 3.31 24.61
CA ASN A 121 2.41 4.44 23.82
C ASN A 121 3.45 4.97 22.82
N VAL A 122 3.85 4.12 21.89
CA VAL A 122 4.90 4.33 20.89
C VAL A 122 4.36 5.09 19.69
N ARG A 123 3.04 5.20 19.57
CA ARG A 123 2.36 5.82 18.43
C ARG A 123 1.82 7.18 18.82
N MET A 124 2.01 8.15 17.94
CA MET A 124 1.37 9.46 18.00
C MET A 124 0.34 9.57 16.87
N ASN A 125 -0.57 10.53 16.99
CA ASN A 125 -1.54 10.92 15.94
C ASN A 125 -2.28 9.73 15.31
N GLU A 126 -2.75 8.80 16.14
CA GLU A 126 -3.57 7.64 15.74
C GLU A 126 -2.88 6.69 14.72
N GLY A 127 -1.54 6.67 14.68
CA GLY A 127 -0.80 5.72 13.85
C GLY A 127 -1.06 4.25 14.22
N LEU A 128 -0.89 3.34 13.25
CA LEU A 128 -1.01 1.89 13.45
C LEU A 128 0.37 1.26 13.64
N CYS A 129 0.60 0.61 14.78
CA CYS A 129 1.89 -0.03 15.10
C CYS A 129 1.85 -1.48 14.63
N ILE A 130 2.84 -1.83 13.82
CA ILE A 130 3.06 -3.17 13.30
C ILE A 130 4.34 -3.68 13.95
N PRO A 131 4.25 -4.67 14.86
CA PRO A 131 5.43 -5.26 15.45
C PRO A 131 6.19 -6.07 14.40
N GLN A 132 7.51 -6.01 14.44
CA GLN A 132 8.33 -6.87 13.58
C GLN A 132 8.38 -8.29 14.15
N ASP A 133 8.56 -9.28 13.28
CA ASP A 133 8.69 -10.67 13.69
C ASP A 133 9.90 -10.85 14.62
N HIS A 134 9.67 -11.45 15.79
CA HIS A 134 10.69 -11.72 16.82
C HIS A 134 11.85 -12.56 16.33
N ARG A 135 11.66 -13.35 15.26
CA ARG A 135 12.76 -14.10 14.62
C ARG A 135 13.79 -13.18 13.96
N VAL A 136 13.41 -11.94 13.66
CA VAL A 136 14.29 -10.92 13.09
C VAL A 136 14.76 -9.95 14.19
N SER A 137 13.84 -9.45 15.01
CA SER A 137 14.17 -8.54 16.11
C SER A 137 13.05 -8.46 17.15
N PHE A 138 13.43 -8.34 18.43
CA PHE A 138 12.51 -8.33 19.57
C PHE A 138 11.98 -6.94 19.95
N THR A 139 12.57 -5.87 19.43
CA THR A 139 12.29 -4.50 19.86
C THR A 139 11.90 -3.55 18.73
N SER A 140 11.90 -4.04 17.49
CA SER A 140 11.58 -3.23 16.31
C SER A 140 10.09 -3.27 15.98
N PHE A 141 9.63 -2.13 15.46
CA PHE A 141 8.27 -1.94 15.02
C PHE A 141 8.28 -0.97 13.82
N THR A 142 7.15 -0.91 13.12
CA THR A 142 6.90 0.09 12.08
C THR A 142 5.54 0.72 12.34
N CYS A 143 5.45 2.04 12.19
CA CYS A 143 4.17 2.74 12.25
C CYS A 143 3.66 3.04 10.85
N ILE A 144 2.39 2.70 10.59
CA ILE A 144 1.64 3.24 9.45
C ILE A 144 0.94 4.50 9.95
N CYS A 145 1.27 5.64 9.34
CA CYS A 145 0.73 6.94 9.73
C CYS A 145 -0.54 7.25 8.98
N GLN A 146 -1.45 7.96 9.65
CA GLN A 146 -2.60 8.58 9.01
C GLN A 146 -2.15 9.66 8.03
N ASP A 147 -3.02 9.98 7.07
CA ASP A 147 -2.79 11.08 6.13
C ASP A 147 -2.48 12.37 6.89
N GLY A 148 -1.45 13.09 6.44
CA GLY A 148 -0.99 14.31 7.09
C GLY A 148 0.03 14.12 8.21
N PHE A 149 0.44 12.88 8.52
CA PHE A 149 1.49 12.60 9.51
C PHE A 149 2.62 11.76 8.93
N SER A 150 3.80 11.86 9.54
CA SER A 150 4.98 11.08 9.19
C SER A 150 5.94 10.92 10.37
N GLY A 151 7.01 10.17 10.17
CA GLY A 151 8.02 9.87 11.18
C GLY A 151 7.93 8.44 11.72
N PRO A 152 8.97 7.97 12.44
CA PRO A 152 9.03 6.62 13.02
C PRO A 152 7.83 6.26 13.91
N THR A 153 7.24 7.27 14.55
CA THR A 153 6.13 7.16 15.50
C THR A 153 4.90 7.97 15.08
N CYS A 154 4.89 8.46 13.83
CA CYS A 154 3.88 9.37 13.29
C CYS A 154 3.79 10.70 14.05
N GLU A 155 4.91 11.16 14.61
CA GLU A 155 5.02 12.36 15.44
C GLU A 155 5.01 13.67 14.65
N HIS A 156 5.40 13.64 13.37
CA HIS A 156 5.56 14.83 12.55
C HIS A 156 4.28 15.12 11.79
N LYS A 157 3.78 16.35 11.92
CA LYS A 157 2.69 16.86 11.08
C LYS A 157 3.25 17.32 9.73
N ASN A 158 2.73 16.78 8.64
CA ASN A 158 3.14 17.10 7.28
C ASN A 158 2.61 18.48 6.87
N GLY A 159 3.30 19.14 5.94
CA GLY A 159 2.76 20.32 5.27
C GLY A 159 1.55 19.94 4.43
N GLN A 160 0.53 20.78 4.42
CA GLN A 160 -0.69 20.58 3.65
C GLN A 160 -0.71 21.55 2.48
N ILE A 161 -0.95 21.04 1.28
CA ILE A 161 -1.10 21.85 0.07
C ILE A 161 -2.50 21.64 -0.48
N ASN A 162 -3.30 22.70 -0.51
CA ASN A 162 -4.64 22.72 -1.06
C ASN A 162 -4.57 23.35 -2.45
N ILE A 163 -4.84 22.57 -3.50
CA ILE A 163 -4.79 23.03 -4.88
C ILE A 163 -6.21 23.21 -5.40
N SER A 164 -6.59 24.45 -5.71
CA SER A 164 -7.84 24.79 -6.40
C SER A 164 -7.59 25.00 -7.91
N PHE A 165 -8.67 25.11 -8.67
CA PHE A 165 -8.63 25.31 -10.12
C PHE A 165 -9.42 26.55 -10.51
N SER A 166 -8.85 27.39 -11.37
CA SER A 166 -9.55 28.55 -11.93
C SER A 166 -9.16 28.74 -13.40
N ASP A 167 -10.16 29.07 -14.22
CA ASP A 167 -10.04 29.17 -15.69
C ASP A 167 -9.44 27.93 -16.38
N VAL A 168 -9.54 26.76 -15.75
CA VAL A 168 -9.10 25.47 -16.27
C VAL A 168 -10.12 24.38 -15.96
N SER A 169 -10.27 23.41 -16.86
CA SER A 169 -11.13 22.24 -16.62
C SER A 169 -10.50 21.32 -15.58
N ILE A 170 -11.23 21.02 -14.51
CA ILE A 170 -10.79 20.08 -13.46
C ILE A 170 -10.57 18.68 -14.07
N PRO A 171 -9.37 18.09 -13.94
CA PRO A 171 -9.10 16.76 -14.48
C PRO A 171 -9.64 15.64 -13.58
N GLN A 172 -9.73 14.41 -14.10
CA GLN A 172 -10.08 13.24 -13.28
C GLN A 172 -8.97 12.84 -12.29
N ALA A 173 -7.74 13.26 -12.56
CA ALA A 173 -6.60 13.05 -11.70
C ALA A 173 -5.58 14.16 -11.90
N LEU A 174 -4.88 14.49 -10.82
CA LEU A 174 -3.83 15.49 -10.79
C LEU A 174 -2.51 14.83 -10.41
N LEU A 175 -1.48 15.12 -11.19
CA LEU A 175 -0.10 14.77 -10.90
C LEU A 175 0.62 16.03 -10.44
N VAL A 176 1.24 15.96 -9.27
CA VAL A 176 1.92 17.09 -8.63
C VAL A 176 3.39 16.75 -8.44
N TYR A 177 4.25 17.69 -8.79
CA TYR A 177 5.70 17.57 -8.70
C TYR A 177 6.24 18.57 -7.69
N PHE A 178 6.81 18.06 -6.61
CA PHE A 178 7.51 18.85 -5.61
C PHE A 178 9.00 18.84 -5.94
N ILE A 179 9.57 20.02 -6.13
CA ILE A 179 10.99 20.19 -6.43
C ILE A 179 11.69 20.79 -5.22
N THR A 180 12.72 20.11 -4.75
CA THR A 180 13.62 20.58 -3.70
C THR A 180 14.90 21.06 -4.35
N VAL A 181 15.12 22.37 -4.33
CA VAL A 181 16.41 22.96 -4.68
C VAL A 181 17.32 22.80 -3.48
N GLN A 182 18.41 22.06 -3.63
CA GLN A 182 19.42 21.93 -2.58
C GLN A 182 20.32 23.17 -2.63
N SER A 183 20.47 23.88 -1.51
CA SER A 183 21.53 24.88 -1.38
C SER A 183 22.88 24.17 -1.42
N PHE A 184 23.87 24.76 -2.07
CA PHE A 184 25.25 24.26 -2.18
C PHE A 184 25.75 23.65 -0.87
N ASP A 185 25.73 22.32 -0.76
CA ASP A 185 26.61 21.63 0.16
C ASP A 185 28.02 21.77 -0.41
N ALA A 186 28.97 22.26 0.40
CA ALA A 186 30.36 22.51 0.01
C ALA A 186 31.15 21.27 -0.47
N LEU A 187 30.48 20.12 -0.59
CA LEU A 187 31.02 18.81 -0.99
C LEU A 187 30.45 18.30 -2.33
N SER A 188 29.47 18.99 -2.91
CA SER A 188 28.84 18.60 -4.18
C SER A 188 29.00 19.75 -5.17
N GLU A 189 29.88 19.58 -6.17
CA GLU A 189 30.15 20.61 -7.17
C GLU A 189 28.92 20.99 -8.01
N ASN A 190 27.85 20.17 -8.05
CA ASN A 190 26.60 20.47 -8.74
C ASN A 190 25.41 19.72 -8.09
N PRO A 191 24.78 20.24 -7.03
CA PRO A 191 23.65 19.56 -6.41
C PRO A 191 22.44 19.57 -7.37
N MET A 192 22.02 18.40 -7.83
CA MET A 192 20.84 18.27 -8.68
C MET A 192 19.56 18.44 -7.85
N PRO A 193 18.53 19.12 -8.39
CA PRO A 193 17.25 19.24 -7.70
C PRO A 193 16.59 17.88 -7.53
N ILE A 194 16.05 17.61 -6.33
CA ILE A 194 15.29 16.39 -6.04
C ILE A 194 13.84 16.62 -6.44
N ARG A 195 13.25 15.64 -7.14
CA ARG A 195 11.85 15.64 -7.54
C ARG A 195 11.07 14.54 -6.84
N THR A 196 10.03 14.92 -6.10
CA THR A 196 9.01 14.00 -5.58
C THR A 196 7.72 14.16 -6.38
N THR A 197 7.12 13.06 -6.81
CA THR A 197 5.88 13.07 -7.60
C THR A 197 4.75 12.44 -6.81
N MET A 198 3.61 13.11 -6.73
CA MET A 198 2.40 12.62 -6.08
C MET A 198 1.24 12.62 -7.05
N PHE A 199 0.41 11.58 -6.96
CA PHE A 199 -0.76 11.40 -7.80
C PHE A 199 -2.01 11.34 -6.92
N LYS A 200 -3.07 12.06 -7.31
CA LYS A 200 -4.37 11.96 -6.65
C LYS A 200 -5.50 11.96 -7.68
N LYS A 201 -6.45 11.04 -7.52
CA LYS A 201 -7.72 11.07 -8.27
C LYS A 201 -8.62 12.13 -7.65
N ILE A 202 -9.33 12.86 -8.49
CA ILE A 202 -10.26 13.92 -8.07
C ILE A 202 -11.67 13.34 -8.22
N LYS A 203 -12.48 13.45 -7.16
CA LYS A 203 -13.90 13.06 -7.26
C LYS A 203 -14.70 14.14 -7.99
N PHE A 204 -15.88 13.77 -8.48
CA PHE A 204 -16.70 14.69 -9.27
C PHE A 204 -17.21 15.90 -8.46
N ASP A 205 -17.27 15.77 -7.14
CA ASP A 205 -17.72 16.77 -6.17
C ASP A 205 -16.56 17.51 -5.47
N GLU A 206 -15.31 17.31 -5.91
CA GLU A 206 -14.12 17.92 -5.31
C GLU A 206 -13.52 19.00 -6.22
N ASP A 207 -13.64 20.26 -5.82
CA ASP A 207 -13.01 21.40 -6.51
C ASP A 207 -11.63 21.77 -5.95
N ILE A 208 -11.22 21.11 -4.86
CA ILE A 208 -9.95 21.33 -4.18
C ILE A 208 -9.28 19.99 -3.92
N VAL A 209 -8.02 19.87 -4.32
CA VAL A 209 -7.22 18.67 -4.10
C VAL A 209 -6.20 18.90 -2.99
N MET A 210 -6.31 18.11 -1.93
CA MET A 210 -5.39 18.15 -0.80
C MET A 210 -4.21 17.17 -0.96
N PHE A 211 -2.99 17.66 -0.76
CA PHE A 211 -1.76 16.86 -0.67
C PHE A 211 -1.06 17.09 0.67
N PHE A 212 -0.42 16.05 1.20
CA PHE A 212 0.40 16.12 2.41
C PHE A 212 1.86 15.82 2.09
N MET A 213 2.75 16.76 2.39
CA MET A 213 4.18 16.67 2.08
C MET A 213 5.01 16.61 3.37
N ALA A 214 5.80 15.56 3.51
CA ALA A 214 6.69 15.36 4.66
C ALA A 214 8.09 15.95 4.45
N LEU A 215 8.55 16.06 3.20
CA LEU A 215 9.90 16.54 2.87
C LEU A 215 9.88 18.02 2.48
N PRO A 216 10.99 18.76 2.72
CA PRO A 216 11.14 20.13 2.25
C PRO A 216 11.02 20.25 0.73
N PHE A 217 10.41 21.33 0.26
CA PHE A 217 10.27 21.65 -1.17
C PHE A 217 10.27 23.17 -1.39
N HIS A 218 10.54 23.59 -2.62
CA HIS A 218 10.64 25.01 -3.00
C HIS A 218 9.68 25.35 -4.14
N LEU A 219 9.53 24.43 -5.11
CA LEU A 219 8.62 24.61 -6.23
C LEU A 219 7.60 23.48 -6.26
N VAL A 220 6.38 23.81 -6.68
CA VAL A 220 5.32 22.83 -6.94
C VAL A 220 4.77 23.05 -8.33
N PHE A 221 4.72 21.98 -9.12
CA PHE A 221 4.08 21.98 -10.44
C PHE A 221 2.87 21.05 -10.44
N GLY A 222 1.73 21.54 -10.92
CA GLY A 222 0.57 20.73 -11.26
C GLY A 222 0.59 20.38 -12.73
N GLN A 223 0.39 19.10 -13.08
CA GLN A 223 0.22 18.66 -14.45
C GLN A 223 -1.24 18.31 -14.74
N ILE A 224 -1.81 19.00 -15.74
CA ILE A 224 -3.12 18.73 -16.29
C ILE A 224 -2.93 18.28 -17.74
N LYS A 225 -3.32 17.04 -18.05
CA LYS A 225 -3.03 16.38 -19.35
C LYS A 225 -1.52 16.34 -19.61
N SER A 226 -1.00 17.19 -20.48
CA SER A 226 0.43 17.31 -20.81
C SER A 226 0.97 18.73 -20.57
N LYS A 227 0.21 19.58 -19.87
CA LYS A 227 0.58 20.96 -19.55
C LYS A 227 0.99 21.05 -18.10
N PHE A 228 2.12 21.72 -17.87
CA PHE A 228 2.63 22.01 -16.53
C PHE A 228 2.22 23.42 -16.14
N HIS A 229 1.85 23.58 -14.87
CA HIS A 229 1.51 24.86 -14.26
C HIS A 229 2.32 25.00 -12.99
N LEU A 230 3.01 26.12 -12.83
CA LEU A 230 3.76 26.42 -11.61
C LEU A 230 2.79 26.99 -10.57
N THR A 231 2.54 26.25 -9.49
CA THR A 231 1.48 26.57 -8.52
C THR A 231 2.01 27.16 -7.21
N VAL A 232 3.22 26.80 -6.80
CA VAL A 232 3.86 27.30 -5.58
C VAL A 232 5.32 27.59 -5.85
N VAL A 233 5.77 28.76 -5.36
CA VAL A 233 7.17 29.14 -5.26
C VAL A 233 7.39 29.65 -3.85
N GLN A 234 8.35 29.04 -3.14
CA GLN A 234 8.75 29.50 -1.82
C GLN A 234 10.26 29.44 -1.67
N HIS A 235 10.82 30.44 -0.98
CA HIS A 235 12.26 30.52 -0.71
C HIS A 235 12.65 29.66 0.49
N ASN A 236 11.87 29.72 1.56
CA ASN A 236 12.12 28.96 2.79
C ASN A 236 10.97 27.99 3.02
N TYR A 237 11.29 26.71 3.16
CA TYR A 237 10.32 25.70 3.56
C TYR A 237 9.93 25.89 5.03
N THR A 238 8.62 25.98 5.29
CA THR A 238 8.07 26.00 6.64
C THR A 238 7.44 24.64 6.96
N PRO A 239 7.96 23.89 7.95
CA PRO A 239 7.37 22.61 8.35
C PRO A 239 5.90 22.75 8.76
N SER A 240 5.09 21.75 8.41
CA SER A 240 3.66 21.68 8.79
C SER A 240 2.80 22.87 8.30
N ALA A 241 3.29 23.69 7.37
CA ALA A 241 2.54 24.81 6.82
C ALA A 241 1.31 24.35 6.03
N MET A 242 0.25 25.16 6.07
CA MET A 242 -0.92 25.01 5.20
C MET A 242 -0.82 26.02 4.07
N ILE A 243 -0.61 25.54 2.85
CA ILE A 243 -0.41 26.33 1.64
C ILE A 243 -1.67 26.18 0.78
N SER A 244 -2.26 27.31 0.40
CA SER A 244 -3.31 27.34 -0.62
C SER A 244 -2.66 27.76 -1.94
N ALA A 245 -2.90 26.97 -2.97
CA ALA A 245 -2.34 27.15 -4.30
C ALA A 245 -3.47 27.01 -5.33
N GLU A 246 -3.27 27.61 -6.49
CA GLU A 246 -4.27 27.62 -7.54
C GLU A 246 -3.61 27.25 -8.86
N ILE A 247 -4.24 26.37 -9.64
CA ILE A 247 -3.85 26.13 -11.03
C ILE A 247 -4.69 27.05 -11.90
N VAL A 248 -4.01 28.02 -12.51
CA VAL A 248 -4.58 28.96 -13.49
C VAL A 248 -3.92 28.82 -14.85
N GLN A 249 -4.67 29.16 -15.90
CA GLN A 249 -4.19 29.09 -17.28
C GLN A 249 -3.02 30.06 -17.54
N SER A 250 -2.94 31.19 -16.82
CA SER A 250 -1.86 32.18 -16.94
C SER A 250 -0.52 31.71 -16.38
N GLN A 251 -0.52 30.74 -15.46
CA GLN A 251 0.69 30.14 -14.86
C GLN A 251 1.16 28.89 -15.62
N HIS A 252 0.61 28.66 -16.80
CA HIS A 252 1.05 27.58 -17.68
C HIS A 252 2.50 27.80 -18.10
N CYS A 253 3.35 26.81 -17.87
CA CYS A 253 4.71 26.79 -18.37
C CYS A 253 4.69 26.42 -19.87
N PRO A 254 5.02 27.34 -20.78
CA PRO A 254 5.04 27.05 -22.21
C PRO A 254 6.12 26.01 -22.53
N HIS A 255 5.93 25.28 -23.62
CA HIS A 255 6.91 24.29 -24.04
C HIS A 255 8.18 25.00 -24.52
N ILE A 256 9.36 24.37 -24.33
CA ILE A 256 10.64 24.97 -24.76
C ILE A 256 10.66 25.34 -26.25
N ARG A 257 9.96 24.55 -27.08
CA ARG A 257 9.78 24.81 -28.52
C ARG A 257 8.92 26.04 -28.84
N ASP A 258 8.06 26.45 -27.92
CA ASP A 258 7.25 27.66 -28.08
C ASP A 258 8.04 28.90 -27.65
N LEU A 259 9.04 28.72 -26.79
CA LEU A 259 9.89 29.78 -26.26
C LEU A 259 11.11 30.07 -27.15
N PHE A 260 11.71 29.03 -27.74
CA PHE A 260 12.92 29.14 -28.55
C PHE A 260 12.62 28.74 -29.99
N ASN A 261 13.07 29.58 -30.92
CA ASN A 261 12.98 29.28 -32.35
C ASN A 261 13.75 27.98 -32.62
N THR A 262 13.24 27.12 -33.51
CA THR A 262 13.76 25.78 -33.78
C THR A 262 15.25 25.75 -34.16
N SER A 263 15.84 26.87 -34.54
CA SER A 263 17.27 27.01 -34.83
C SER A 263 18.20 26.99 -33.61
N MET A 264 17.68 27.02 -32.37
CA MET A 264 18.48 26.99 -31.13
C MET A 264 18.33 25.67 -30.32
N ILE A 265 17.56 24.69 -30.82
CA ILE A 265 17.25 23.44 -30.11
C ILE A 265 18.05 22.25 -30.67
N ASP A 266 19.00 22.49 -31.60
CA ASP A 266 19.95 21.48 -32.11
C ASP A 266 21.29 21.54 -31.38
#